data_AF-A0A9X4KYY7-F1
#
_entry.id   AF-A0A9X4KYY7-F1
#
_cell.length_a   1.000
_cell.length_b   1.000
_cell.length_c   1.000
_cell.angle_alpha   90.00
_cell.angle_beta   90.00
_cell.angle_gamma   90.00
#
_symmetry.space_group_name_H-M   'P 1'
#
loop_
_entity.id
_entity.type
_entity.pdbx_description
1 polymer ?
#
loop_
_entity_poly.entity_id
_entity_poly.type
_entity_poly.pdbx_seq_one_letter_code
_entity_poly.pdbx_strand_id
1 'polypeptide(L)' 'MNRTFLQYVTALKMEEAKLRLRHSRSRVQDVARDLGYEDVVYFAKLFRRATGQSPSEYKNGLRMNG' A
#
# COMPACT_ATOMS: atom_id res chain seq x y z
N MET A 1 9.84 -4.10 22.94
CA MET A 1 9.40 -3.95 21.54
C MET A 1 10.44 -3.14 20.77
N ASN A 2 11.32 -3.78 20.01
CA ASN A 2 12.33 -3.06 19.21
C ASN A 2 11.81 -2.96 17.77
N ARG A 3 11.04 -1.91 17.45
CA ARG A 3 10.74 -1.60 16.05
C ARG A 3 11.98 -0.96 15.46
N THR A 4 12.55 -1.56 14.42
CA THR A 4 13.66 -0.91 13.72
C THR A 4 13.15 0.33 13.00
N PHE A 5 14.03 1.31 12.76
CA PHE A 5 13.71 2.49 11.96
C PHE A 5 13.05 2.09 10.62
N LEU A 6 13.57 1.05 9.98
CA LEU A 6 13.02 0.53 8.72
C LEU A 6 11.57 0.04 8.85
N GLN A 7 11.23 -0.64 9.95
CA GLN A 7 9.86 -1.09 10.20
C GLN A 7 8.90 0.08 10.41
N TYR A 8 9.35 1.12 11.11
CA TYR A 8 8.56 2.34 11.30
C TYR A 8 8.29 3.06 9.96
N VAL A 9 9.34 3.27 9.16
CA VAL A 9 9.21 3.88 7.82
C VAL A 9 8.31 3.03 6.92
N THR A 10 8.45 1.71 6.96
CA THR A 10 7.60 0.80 6.20
C THR A 10 6.14 0.96 6.61
N ALA A 11 5.85 1.01 7.91
CA ALA A 11 4.49 1.21 8.40
C ALA A 11 3.90 2.54 7.92
N LEU A 12 4.66 3.64 7.99
CA LEU A 12 4.22 4.95 7.48
C LEU A 12 3.93 4.92 5.98
N LYS A 13 4.81 4.28 5.18
CA LYS A 13 4.59 4.10 3.74
C LYS A 13 3.31 3.29 3.45
N MET A 14 3.00 2.28 4.27
CA MET A 14 1.78 1.50 4.11
C MET A 14 0.52 2.31 4.47
N GLU A 15 0.57 3.18 5.47
CA GLU A 15 -0.52 4.12 5.78
C GLU A 15 -0.80 5.06 4.61
N GLU A 16 0.26 5.67 4.05
CA GLU A 16 0.16 6.55 2.89
C GLU A 16 -0.37 5.80 1.65
N ALA A 17 0.09 4.58 1.41
CA ALA A 17 -0.40 3.73 0.33
C ALA A 17 -1.91 3.48 0.44
N LYS A 18 -2.42 3.20 1.66
CA LYS A 18 -3.86 3.02 1.89
C LYS A 18 -4.64 4.27 1.53
N LEU A 19 -4.19 5.45 1.98
CA LEU A 19 -4.83 6.73 1.68
C LEU A 19 -4.89 6.99 0.18
N ARG A 20 -3.75 6.83 -0.52
CA ARG A 20 -3.70 7.04 -1.98
C ARG A 20 -4.58 6.06 -2.74
N LEU A 21 -4.54 4.78 -2.40
CA LEU A 21 -5.35 3.75 -3.08
C LEU A 21 -6.85 3.91 -2.82
N ARG A 22 -7.24 4.47 -1.66
CA ARG A 22 -8.63 4.72 -1.29
C ARG A 22 -9.21 5.99 -1.92
N HIS A 23 -8.41 7.06 -1.96
CA HIS A 23 -8.93 8.40 -2.28
C HIS A 23 -8.53 8.91 -3.67
N SER A 24 -7.71 8.17 -4.42
CA SER A 24 -7.26 8.60 -5.74
C SER A 24 -7.57 7.57 -6.84
N ARG A 25 -7.47 8.01 -8.09
CA ARG A 25 -7.52 7.11 -9.25
C ARG A 25 -6.16 6.49 -9.58
N SER A 26 -5.10 6.81 -8.82
CA SER A 26 -3.72 6.37 -9.08
C SER A 26 -3.61 4.86 -9.22
N ARG A 27 -2.78 4.40 -10.17
CA ARG A 27 -2.56 2.96 -10.37
C ARG A 27 -1.68 2.45 -9.24
N VAL A 28 -1.84 1.18 -8.88
CA VAL A 28 -1.04 0.52 -7.82
C VAL A 28 0.46 0.69 -8.06
N GLN A 29 0.89 0.57 -9.32
CA GLN A 29 2.28 0.76 -9.74
C GLN A 29 2.78 2.18 -9.49
N ASP A 30 1.95 3.21 -9.70
CA ASP A 30 2.35 4.59 -9.50
C ASP A 30 2.52 4.87 -8.01
N VAL A 31 1.57 4.40 -7.18
CA VAL A 31 1.67 4.50 -5.71
C VAL A 31 2.91 3.77 -5.18
N ALA A 32 3.24 2.59 -5.70
CA ALA A 32 4.44 1.86 -5.32
C ALA A 32 5.72 2.67 -5.63
N ARG A 33 5.83 3.18 -6.85
CA ARG A 33 6.98 3.98 -7.30
C ARG A 33 7.13 5.27 -6.51
N ASP A 34 6.04 6.00 -6.27
CA ASP A 34 6.07 7.24 -5.49
C ASP A 34 6.53 7.02 -4.04
N LEU A 35 6.30 5.83 -3.49
CA LEU A 35 6.75 5.44 -2.16
C LEU A 35 8.17 4.84 -2.15
N GLY A 36 8.86 4.85 -3.30
CA GLY A 36 10.22 4.35 -3.47
C GLY A 36 10.32 2.83 -3.56
N TYR A 37 9.28 2.15 -4.02
CA TYR A 37 9.32 0.72 -4.34
C TYR A 37 9.42 0.53 -5.85
N GLU A 38 10.59 0.10 -6.32
CA GLU A 38 10.81 -0.27 -7.72
C GLU A 38 10.11 -1.58 -8.08
N ASP A 39 10.18 -2.57 -7.17
CA ASP A 39 9.47 -3.83 -7.31
C ASP A 39 8.03 -3.71 -6.77
N VAL A 40 7.09 -3.60 -7.70
CA VAL A 40 5.64 -3.54 -7.42
C VAL A 40 5.14 -4.84 -6.77
N VAL A 41 5.73 -6.00 -7.08
CA VAL A 41 5.37 -7.29 -6.48
C VAL A 41 5.78 -7.32 -5.02
N TYR A 42 6.98 -6.82 -4.69
CA TYR A 42 7.43 -6.67 -3.31
C TYR A 42 6.53 -5.72 -2.52
N PHE A 43 6.20 -4.55 -3.10
CA PHE A 43 5.23 -3.62 -2.52
C PHE A 43 3.89 -4.31 -2.25
N ALA A 44 3.34 -5.05 -3.21
CA ALA A 44 2.06 -5.73 -3.05
C ALA A 44 2.09 -6.79 -1.93
N LYS A 45 3.20 -7.52 -1.76
CA LYS A 45 3.39 -8.47 -0.65
C LYS A 45 3.42 -7.76 0.70
N LEU A 46 4.17 -6.65 0.82
CA LEU A 46 4.22 -5.84 2.04
C LEU A 46 2.85 -5.25 2.38
N PHE A 47 2.17 -4.70 1.38
CA PHE A 47 0.85 -4.10 1.54
C PHE A 47 -0.17 -5.16 2.00
N ARG A 48 -0.17 -6.35 1.41
CA ARG A 48 -1.03 -7.45 1.85
C ARG A 48 -0.72 -7.89 3.28
N ARG A 49 0.56 -7.96 3.65
CA ARG A 49 0.95 -8.27 5.03
C ARG A 49 0.48 -7.20 6.02
N ALA A 50 0.45 -5.93 5.61
CA ALA A 50 0.04 -4.81 6.45
C ALA A 50 -1.48 -4.65 6.55
N THR A 51 -2.23 -5.01 5.52
CA THR A 51 -3.68 -4.70 5.39
C THR A 51 -4.60 -5.92 5.31
N GLY A 52 -4.05 -7.11 5.06
CA GLY A 52 -4.80 -8.33 4.80
C GLY A 52 -5.28 -8.49 3.34
N GLN A 53 -5.17 -7.45 2.51
CA GLN A 53 -5.69 -7.42 1.13
C GLN A 53 -4.59 -7.00 0.15
N SER A 54 -4.65 -7.46 -1.10
CA SER A 54 -3.77 -6.91 -2.13
C SER A 54 -4.11 -5.43 -2.40
N PRO A 55 -3.17 -4.62 -2.90
CA PRO A 55 -3.44 -3.22 -3.25
C PRO A 55 -4.62 -3.04 -4.23
N SER A 56 -4.77 -3.96 -5.17
CA SER A 56 -5.85 -3.95 -6.16
C SER A 56 -7.21 -4.27 -5.51
N GLU A 57 -7.26 -5.28 -4.64
CA GLU A 57 -8.47 -5.59 -3.85
C GLU A 57 -8.84 -4.42 -2.93
N TYR A 58 -7.85 -3.81 -2.26
CA TYR A 58 -8.07 -2.66 -1.39
C TYR A 58 -8.64 -1.45 -2.15
N LYS A 59 -8.14 -1.20 -3.36
CA LYS A 59 -8.64 -0.15 -4.26
C LYS A 59 -10.05 -0.47 -4.79
N ASN A 60 -10.33 -1.72 -5.13
CA ASN A 60 -11.60 -2.14 -5.75
C ASN A 60 -12.71 -2.43 -4.73
N GLY A 61 -12.37 -2.83 -3.50
CA GLY A 61 -13.33 -3.12 -2.43
C GLY A 61 -14.21 -1.93 -2.06
N LEU A 62 -13.74 -0.69 -2.29
CA LEU A 62 -14.56 0.52 -2.14
C LEU A 62 -15.52 0.76 -3.31
N ARG A 63 -15.28 0.18 -4.48
CA ARG A 63 -16.10 0.39 -5.68
C ARG A 63 -17.35 -0.49 -5.73
N MET A 64 -17.45 -1.48 -4.84
CA MET A 64 -18.58 -2.43 -4.75
C MET A 64 -19.62 -2.05 -3.69
N ASN A 65 -19.52 -0.86 -3.08
CA ASN A 65 -20.54 -0.29 -2.17
C ASN A 65 -21.34 0.84 -2.84
N GLY A 66 -21.55 0.77 -4.15
CA GLY A 66 -22.41 1.67 -4.91
C GLY A 66 -23.78 1.08 -5.14
#